data_AF-A0A0E2E2L5-F1
#
_entry.id   AF-A0A0E2E2L5-F1
#
_cell.length_a   1.000
_cell.length_b   1.000
_cell.length_c   1.000
_cell.angle_alpha   90.00
_cell.angle_beta   90.00
_cell.angle_gamma   90.00
#
_symmetry.space_group_name_H-M   'P 1'
#
loop_
_entity.id
_entity.type
_entity.pdbx_description
1 polymer ?
#
loop_
_entity_poly.entity_id
_entity_poly.type
_entity_poly.pdbx_seq_one_letter_code
_entity_poly.pdbx_strand_id
1 'polypeptide(L)'
;MLTLKELIKNQKNFNESFFVEVSSKLWKIGEIEEIKNQTDEDLFLFHIAVNIIGNWKGDGWWEFICNYPQLIRYVPDTLAALKLSDMKAAFETVIKCFPENTVFEYSSTYIDTVNFLQNVRFKISDTYLNSIPADKRKEMSEALHKSIDDLESLTDKRWAYDAKDDGWSDVIDFIEERNR
;
A
#
# COMPACT_ATOMS: atom_id res chain seq x y z
N MET A 1 -9.46 17.10 15.47
CA MET A 1 -8.97 15.77 15.07
C MET A 1 -10.20 14.95 14.75
N LEU A 2 -10.35 14.54 13.49
CA LEU A 2 -11.43 13.67 13.04
C LEU A 2 -11.16 12.25 13.55
N THR A 3 -12.20 11.54 13.97
CA THR A 3 -12.04 10.19 14.51
C THR A 3 -12.82 9.15 13.72
N LEU A 4 -12.33 7.91 13.70
CA LEU A 4 -13.05 6.81 13.05
C LEU A 4 -14.42 6.60 13.70
N LYS A 5 -14.49 6.70 15.04
CA LYS A 5 -15.72 6.56 15.82
C LYS A 5 -16.81 7.55 15.42
N GLU A 6 -16.45 8.80 15.13
CA GLU A 6 -17.40 9.80 14.66
C GLU A 6 -17.97 9.45 13.28
N LEU A 7 -17.14 8.91 12.39
CA LEU A 7 -17.53 8.61 11.00
C LEU A 7 -18.37 7.34 10.86
N ILE A 8 -18.16 6.36 11.74
CA ILE A 8 -18.95 5.11 11.75
C ILE A 8 -20.20 5.21 12.63
N LYS A 9 -20.39 6.33 13.35
CA LYS A 9 -21.52 6.52 14.25
C LYS A 9 -22.84 6.43 13.47
N ASN A 10 -23.69 5.48 13.87
CA ASN A 10 -24.96 5.14 13.22
C ASN A 10 -24.85 4.51 11.82
N GLN A 11 -23.63 4.21 11.34
CA GLN A 11 -23.46 3.45 10.11
C GLN A 11 -23.82 1.98 10.36
N LYS A 12 -24.67 1.41 9.51
CA LYS A 12 -25.15 0.02 9.64
C LYS A 12 -24.57 -0.92 8.59
N ASN A 13 -24.12 -0.37 7.45
CA ASN A 13 -23.62 -1.15 6.33
C ASN A 13 -22.21 -0.70 6.00
N PHE A 14 -21.23 -1.55 6.26
CA PHE A 14 -19.84 -1.34 5.89
C PHE A 14 -19.58 -2.07 4.56
N ASN A 15 -19.38 -1.31 3.49
CA ASN A 15 -19.12 -1.82 2.14
C ASN A 15 -18.19 -0.89 1.38
N GLU A 16 -17.75 -1.32 0.19
CA GLU A 16 -16.81 -0.57 -0.65
C GLU A 16 -17.23 0.88 -0.87
N SER A 17 -18.50 1.12 -1.22
CA SER A 17 -19.00 2.47 -1.48
C SER A 17 -18.84 3.39 -0.27
N PHE A 18 -19.15 2.90 0.94
CA PHE A 18 -18.94 3.65 2.17
C PHE A 18 -17.45 3.93 2.41
N PHE A 19 -16.59 2.92 2.23
CA PHE A 19 -15.16 3.07 2.45
C PHE A 19 -14.53 4.11 1.50
N VAL A 20 -14.86 4.01 0.22
CA VAL A 20 -14.41 4.94 -0.82
C VAL A 20 -14.93 6.35 -0.55
N GLU A 21 -16.19 6.50 -0.12
CA GLU A 21 -16.74 7.82 0.22
C GLU A 21 -15.99 8.48 1.37
N VAL A 22 -15.73 7.73 2.45
CA VAL A 22 -14.97 8.25 3.61
C VAL A 22 -13.54 8.61 3.19
N SER A 23 -12.85 7.70 2.51
CA SER A 23 -11.48 7.94 2.03
C SER A 23 -11.40 9.16 1.10
N SER A 24 -12.37 9.32 0.20
CA SER A 24 -12.47 10.47 -0.70
C SER A 24 -12.69 11.80 0.04
N LYS A 25 -13.35 11.80 1.20
CA LYS A 25 -13.47 12.99 2.05
C LYS A 25 -12.14 13.33 2.73
N LEU A 26 -11.37 12.33 3.14
CA LEU A 26 -10.05 12.55 3.73
C LEU A 26 -9.05 13.09 2.71
N TRP A 27 -9.07 12.60 1.47
CA TRP A 27 -8.25 13.18 0.40
C TRP A 27 -8.56 14.65 0.09
N LYS A 28 -9.71 15.19 0.51
CA LYS A 28 -10.01 16.63 0.40
C LYS A 28 -9.35 17.48 1.48
N ILE A 29 -8.82 16.87 2.55
CA ILE A 29 -8.07 17.57 3.60
C ILE A 29 -6.74 18.06 3.03
N GLY A 30 -6.08 17.21 2.24
CA GLY A 30 -4.82 17.51 1.57
C GLY A 30 -3.93 16.29 1.44
N GLU A 31 -2.62 16.49 1.53
CA GLU A 31 -1.61 15.44 1.37
C GLU A 31 -1.58 14.46 2.56
N ILE A 32 -0.92 13.31 2.39
CA ILE A 32 -1.01 12.21 3.36
C ILE A 32 -0.59 12.60 4.79
N GLU A 33 0.46 13.43 4.93
CA GLU A 33 0.92 13.92 6.25
C GLU A 33 -0.08 14.93 6.86
N GLU A 34 -0.80 15.70 6.03
CA GLU A 34 -1.85 16.61 6.51
C GLU A 34 -3.06 15.82 7.02
N ILE A 35 -3.43 14.75 6.33
CA ILE A 35 -4.47 13.80 6.77
C ILE A 35 -4.06 13.18 8.11
N LYS A 36 -2.84 12.66 8.20
CA LYS A 36 -2.31 12.05 9.44
C LYS A 36 -2.38 13.00 10.63
N ASN A 37 -2.02 14.27 10.44
CA ASN A 37 -2.03 15.28 11.50
C ASN A 37 -3.45 15.72 11.92
N GLN A 38 -4.46 15.49 11.09
CA GLN A 38 -5.84 15.92 11.35
C GLN A 38 -6.77 14.78 11.76
N THR A 39 -6.30 13.52 11.70
CA THR A 39 -7.06 12.32 12.03
C THR A 39 -6.50 11.65 13.28
N ASP A 40 -7.32 10.86 13.97
CA ASP A 40 -6.79 9.91 14.95
C ASP A 40 -6.10 8.73 14.23
N GLU A 41 -5.31 7.97 14.99
CA GLU A 41 -4.56 6.84 14.45
C GLU A 41 -5.47 5.81 13.77
N ASP A 42 -6.62 5.50 14.37
CA ASP A 42 -7.56 4.53 13.81
C ASP A 42 -8.15 4.99 12.47
N LEU A 43 -8.51 6.27 12.33
CA LEU A 43 -9.01 6.80 11.06
C LEU A 43 -7.92 6.87 10.01
N PHE A 44 -6.69 7.21 10.41
CA PHE A 44 -5.56 7.22 9.50
C PHE A 44 -5.26 5.81 8.97
N LEU A 45 -5.16 4.80 9.85
CA LEU A 45 -4.94 3.42 9.45
C LEU A 45 -6.09 2.87 8.61
N PHE A 46 -7.34 3.21 8.93
CA PHE A 46 -8.49 2.91 8.08
C PHE A 46 -8.32 3.50 6.68
N HIS A 47 -7.94 4.79 6.59
CA HIS A 47 -7.74 5.46 5.31
C HIS A 47 -6.64 4.79 4.47
N ILE A 48 -5.52 4.44 5.10
CA ILE A 48 -4.44 3.70 4.44
C ILE A 48 -4.94 2.33 3.96
N ALA A 49 -5.66 1.58 4.79
CA ALA A 49 -6.19 0.26 4.43
C ALA A 49 -7.11 0.32 3.20
N VAL A 50 -8.01 1.31 3.16
CA VAL A 50 -8.90 1.52 2.02
C VAL A 50 -8.13 1.81 0.73
N ASN A 51 -7.09 2.64 0.81
CA ASN A 51 -6.25 2.93 -0.36
C ASN A 51 -5.41 1.73 -0.79
N ILE A 52 -4.86 0.94 0.14
CA ILE A 52 -4.10 -0.26 -0.19
C ILE A 52 -5.00 -1.26 -0.93
N ILE A 53 -6.11 -1.65 -0.30
CA ILE A 53 -7.00 -2.70 -0.83
C ILE A 53 -7.66 -2.24 -2.13
N GLY A 54 -8.15 -1.00 -2.17
CA GLY A 54 -8.83 -0.47 -3.34
C GLY A 54 -7.93 -0.39 -4.58
N ASN A 55 -6.68 0.08 -4.42
CA ASN A 55 -5.74 0.16 -5.54
C ASN A 55 -5.17 -1.20 -5.91
N TRP A 56 -4.90 -2.06 -4.91
CA TRP A 56 -4.47 -3.44 -5.17
C TRP A 56 -5.51 -4.20 -6.01
N LYS A 57 -6.82 -4.05 -5.71
CA LYS A 57 -7.89 -4.68 -6.50
C LYS A 57 -7.93 -4.23 -7.96
N GLY A 58 -7.46 -3.01 -8.24
CA GLY A 58 -7.39 -2.48 -9.60
C GLY A 58 -6.26 -3.13 -10.39
N ASP A 59 -5.03 -3.02 -9.86
CA ASP A 59 -3.81 -3.25 -10.65
C ASP A 59 -2.72 -4.06 -9.91
N GLY A 60 -2.98 -4.53 -8.70
CA GLY A 60 -2.05 -5.33 -7.89
C GLY A 60 -1.01 -4.50 -7.12
N TRP A 61 -0.12 -5.19 -6.42
CA TRP A 61 0.87 -4.59 -5.52
C TRP A 61 1.95 -3.81 -6.26
N TRP A 62 2.41 -4.29 -7.42
CA TRP A 62 3.46 -3.59 -8.14
C TRP A 62 2.98 -2.21 -8.59
N GLU A 63 1.79 -2.12 -9.17
CA GLU A 63 1.20 -0.85 -9.59
C GLU A 63 0.86 0.04 -8.39
N PHE A 64 0.40 -0.54 -7.28
CA PHE A 64 0.26 0.22 -6.04
C PHE A 64 1.59 0.85 -5.59
N ILE A 65 2.69 0.10 -5.63
CA ILE A 65 4.01 0.58 -5.22
C ILE A 65 4.53 1.66 -6.19
N CYS A 66 4.31 1.50 -7.48
CA CYS A 66 4.71 2.49 -8.48
C CYS A 66 3.96 3.81 -8.34
N ASN A 67 2.66 3.73 -8.07
CA ASN A 67 1.73 4.87 -8.15
C ASN A 67 1.33 5.46 -6.79
N TYR A 68 1.75 4.88 -5.67
CA TYR A 68 1.45 5.46 -4.36
C TYR A 68 2.66 5.44 -3.40
N PRO A 69 3.83 5.95 -3.84
CA PRO A 69 5.05 5.96 -3.02
C PRO A 69 4.85 6.57 -1.63
N GLN A 70 4.08 7.65 -1.53
CA GLN A 70 3.78 8.34 -0.28
C GLN A 70 3.04 7.46 0.75
N LEU A 71 2.37 6.38 0.31
CA LEU A 71 1.64 5.47 1.20
C LEU A 71 2.51 4.32 1.74
N ILE A 72 3.64 4.02 1.07
CA ILE A 72 4.46 2.84 1.33
C ILE A 72 4.95 2.74 2.77
N ARG A 73 5.33 3.88 3.35
CA ARG A 73 5.83 3.93 4.73
C ARG A 73 4.78 3.52 5.78
N TYR A 74 3.49 3.54 5.46
CA TYR A 74 2.40 3.21 6.38
C TYR A 74 1.80 1.82 6.16
N VAL A 75 2.18 1.13 5.08
CA VAL A 75 1.67 -0.21 4.75
C VAL A 75 1.98 -1.22 5.85
N PRO A 76 3.21 -1.33 6.40
CA PRO A 76 3.51 -2.34 7.41
C PRO A 76 2.68 -2.19 8.69
N ASP A 77 2.50 -0.96 9.18
CA ASP A 77 1.71 -0.69 10.39
C ASP A 77 0.23 -0.93 10.15
N THR A 78 -0.26 -0.62 8.95
CA THR A 78 -1.65 -0.88 8.56
C THR A 78 -1.93 -2.37 8.45
N LEU A 79 -1.06 -3.14 7.79
CA LEU A 79 -1.16 -4.61 7.73
C LEU A 79 -1.09 -5.22 9.14
N ALA A 80 -0.26 -4.69 10.03
CA ALA A 80 -0.23 -5.11 11.44
C ALA A 80 -1.57 -4.84 12.14
N ALA A 81 -2.15 -3.66 11.94
CA ALA A 81 -3.41 -3.26 12.56
C ALA A 81 -4.62 -4.06 12.05
N LEU A 82 -4.55 -4.55 10.81
CA LEU A 82 -5.48 -5.52 10.22
C LEU A 82 -5.18 -6.98 10.63
N LYS A 83 -4.15 -7.23 11.44
CA LYS A 83 -3.69 -8.58 11.89
C LYS A 83 -3.20 -9.48 10.76
N LEU A 84 -2.57 -8.89 9.74
CA LEU A 84 -2.08 -9.55 8.53
C LEU A 84 -0.56 -9.68 8.57
N SER A 85 -0.04 -10.40 9.57
CA SER A 85 1.41 -10.46 9.86
C SER A 85 2.22 -11.14 8.75
N ASP A 86 1.63 -12.11 8.04
CA ASP A 86 2.23 -12.79 6.89
C ASP A 86 2.38 -11.84 5.69
N MET A 87 1.31 -11.12 5.34
CA MET A 87 1.36 -10.11 4.27
C MET A 87 2.29 -8.95 4.63
N LYS A 88 2.32 -8.52 5.90
CA LYS A 88 3.29 -7.53 6.38
C LYS A 88 4.73 -7.97 6.12
N ALA A 89 5.08 -9.19 6.51
CA ALA A 89 6.43 -9.71 6.33
C ALA A 89 6.80 -9.88 4.83
N ALA A 90 5.83 -10.31 4.00
CA ALA A 90 6.00 -10.40 2.56
C ALA A 90 6.20 -9.01 1.93
N PHE A 91 5.39 -8.01 2.30
CA PHE A 91 5.54 -6.64 1.85
C PHE A 91 6.90 -6.05 2.26
N GLU A 92 7.35 -6.26 3.49
CA GLU A 92 8.69 -5.83 3.93
C GLU A 92 9.81 -6.51 3.15
N THR A 93 9.59 -7.73 2.64
CA THR A 93 10.54 -8.42 1.76
C THR A 93 10.61 -7.76 0.39
N VAL A 94 9.47 -7.35 -0.18
CA VAL A 94 9.41 -6.54 -1.40
C VAL A 94 10.19 -5.22 -1.22
N ILE A 95 9.97 -4.50 -0.12
CA ILE A 95 10.66 -3.22 0.14
C ILE A 95 12.18 -3.41 0.28
N LYS A 96 12.64 -4.55 0.83
CA LYS A 96 14.08 -4.87 0.90
C LYS A 96 14.74 -5.12 -0.47
N CYS A 97 13.96 -5.34 -1.52
CA CYS A 97 14.50 -5.44 -2.89
C CYS A 97 14.88 -4.07 -3.47
N PHE A 98 14.36 -2.98 -2.91
CA PHE A 98 14.68 -1.63 -3.37
C PHE A 98 16.12 -1.24 -2.98
N PRO A 99 16.79 -0.39 -3.77
CA PRO A 99 18.06 0.21 -3.38
C PRO A 99 17.97 0.90 -2.01
N GLU A 100 19.01 0.78 -1.18
CA GLU A 100 19.00 1.27 0.22
C GLU A 100 18.70 2.78 0.35
N ASN A 101 19.05 3.57 -0.65
CA ASN A 101 18.81 5.01 -0.69
C ASN A 101 17.46 5.41 -1.30
N THR A 102 16.55 4.45 -1.51
CA THR A 102 15.23 4.74 -2.08
C THR A 102 14.44 5.65 -1.16
N VAL A 103 13.99 6.77 -1.71
CA VAL A 103 13.01 7.65 -1.09
C VAL A 103 11.67 7.39 -1.77
N PHE A 104 10.69 6.91 -1.00
CA PHE A 104 9.34 6.62 -1.48
C PHE A 104 8.50 7.89 -1.55
N GLU A 105 8.84 8.74 -2.52
CA GLU A 105 8.12 9.98 -2.83
C GLU A 105 8.12 10.20 -4.35
N TYR A 106 7.07 10.85 -4.86
CA TYR A 106 6.97 11.14 -6.29
C TYR A 106 8.10 12.06 -6.75
N SER A 107 9.01 11.50 -7.54
CA SER A 107 10.17 12.18 -8.09
C SER A 107 10.67 11.47 -9.34
N SER A 108 11.47 12.16 -10.16
CA SER A 108 12.16 11.53 -11.29
C SER A 108 13.07 10.39 -10.84
N THR A 109 13.70 10.52 -9.67
CA THR A 109 14.55 9.48 -9.07
C THR A 109 13.75 8.24 -8.68
N TYR A 110 12.53 8.42 -8.15
CA TYR A 110 11.66 7.28 -7.85
C TYR A 110 11.20 6.56 -9.11
N ILE A 111 10.84 7.31 -10.17
CA ILE A 111 10.51 6.73 -11.49
C ILE A 111 11.70 5.92 -12.03
N ASP A 112 12.92 6.45 -11.93
CA ASP A 112 14.13 5.71 -12.32
C ASP A 112 14.35 4.46 -11.45
N THR A 113 14.04 4.51 -10.15
CA THR A 113 14.12 3.36 -9.24
C THR A 113 13.13 2.26 -9.63
N VAL A 114 11.89 2.64 -9.92
CA VAL A 114 10.86 1.73 -10.44
C VAL A 114 11.31 1.09 -11.75
N ASN A 115 11.76 1.90 -12.71
CA ASN A 115 12.25 1.40 -14.00
C ASN A 115 13.49 0.50 -13.85
N PHE A 116 14.36 0.81 -12.89
CA PHE A 116 15.55 0.02 -12.58
C PHE A 116 15.17 -1.41 -12.18
N LEU A 117 14.18 -1.55 -11.30
CA LEU A 117 13.74 -2.84 -10.76
C LEU A 117 12.77 -3.59 -11.70
N GLN A 118 11.89 -2.89 -12.41
CA GLN A 118 10.86 -3.52 -13.24
C GLN A 118 11.42 -4.27 -14.44
N ASN A 119 12.37 -3.65 -15.14
CA ASN A 119 12.90 -4.24 -16.35
C ASN A 119 14.32 -3.74 -16.62
N VAL A 120 15.27 -4.67 -16.72
CA VAL A 120 16.68 -4.37 -17.00
C VAL A 120 16.92 -3.62 -18.32
N ARG A 121 15.94 -3.63 -19.24
CA ARG A 121 16.01 -2.92 -20.53
C ARG A 121 15.57 -1.47 -20.45
N PHE A 122 14.91 -1.05 -19.37
CA PHE A 122 14.48 0.33 -19.22
C PHE A 122 15.68 1.24 -18.98
N LYS A 123 15.67 2.37 -19.68
CA LYS A 123 16.67 3.43 -19.52
C LYS A 123 16.32 4.23 -18.28
N ILE A 124 17.35 4.58 -17.51
CA ILE A 124 17.25 5.38 -16.30
C ILE A 124 18.29 6.50 -16.37
N SER A 125 17.99 7.64 -15.76
CA SER A 125 18.88 8.80 -15.74
C SER A 125 19.73 8.86 -14.47
N ASP A 126 19.25 8.28 -13.38
CA ASP A 126 19.93 8.27 -12.09
C ASP A 126 21.35 7.65 -12.19
N THR A 127 22.34 8.42 -11.75
CA THR A 127 23.75 8.05 -11.88
C THR A 127 24.17 6.97 -10.90
N TYR A 128 23.57 6.94 -9.70
CA TYR A 128 23.83 5.90 -8.72
C TYR A 128 23.27 4.56 -9.20
N LEU A 129 22.02 4.53 -9.67
CA LEU A 129 21.42 3.30 -10.20
C LEU A 129 22.18 2.78 -11.43
N ASN A 130 22.63 3.67 -12.32
CA ASN A 130 23.46 3.30 -13.47
C ASN A 130 24.86 2.80 -13.08
N SER A 131 25.33 3.08 -11.86
CA SER A 131 26.61 2.57 -11.36
C SER A 131 26.52 1.10 -10.88
N ILE A 132 25.31 0.60 -10.62
CA ILE A 132 25.09 -0.78 -10.20
C ILE A 132 25.37 -1.72 -11.38
N PRO A 133 26.19 -2.78 -11.22
CA PRO A 133 26.48 -3.72 -12.30
C PRO A 133 25.21 -4.36 -12.88
N ALA A 134 25.21 -4.61 -14.20
CA ALA A 134 24.05 -5.14 -14.92
C ALA A 134 23.56 -6.49 -14.34
N ASP A 135 24.48 -7.39 -13.99
CA ASP A 135 24.14 -8.67 -13.37
C ASP A 135 23.47 -8.49 -12.00
N LYS A 136 23.91 -7.48 -11.23
CA LYS A 136 23.29 -7.16 -9.94
C LYS A 136 21.90 -6.54 -10.11
N ARG A 137 21.72 -5.64 -11.09
CA ARG A 137 20.39 -5.10 -11.44
C ARG A 137 19.44 -6.25 -11.83
N LYS A 138 19.92 -7.22 -12.61
CA LYS A 138 19.14 -8.39 -13.00
C LYS A 138 18.72 -9.22 -11.78
N GLU A 139 19.66 -9.53 -10.88
CA GLU A 139 19.37 -10.24 -9.63
C GLU A 139 18.32 -9.51 -8.78
N MET A 140 18.44 -8.19 -8.63
CA MET A 140 17.48 -7.36 -7.88
C MET A 140 16.09 -7.37 -8.53
N SER A 141 16.03 -7.26 -9.86
CA SER A 141 14.77 -7.32 -10.64
C SER A 141 14.08 -8.68 -10.49
N GLU A 142 14.84 -9.77 -10.58
CA GLU A 142 14.31 -11.14 -10.39
C GLU A 142 13.84 -11.37 -8.95
N ALA A 143 14.58 -10.88 -7.96
CA ALA A 143 14.21 -10.96 -6.55
C ALA A 143 12.94 -10.15 -6.24
N LEU A 144 12.80 -8.96 -6.84
CA LEU A 144 11.60 -8.14 -6.71
C LEU A 144 10.38 -8.88 -7.27
N HIS A 145 10.42 -9.34 -8.52
CA HIS A 145 9.29 -10.01 -9.16
C HIS A 145 8.82 -11.22 -8.35
N LYS A 146 9.77 -12.04 -7.88
CA LYS A 146 9.45 -13.17 -7.01
C LYS A 146 8.77 -12.73 -5.71
N SER A 147 9.29 -11.68 -5.07
CA SER A 147 8.74 -11.19 -3.80
C SER A 147 7.34 -10.59 -3.98
N ILE A 148 7.07 -9.97 -5.13
CA ILE A 148 5.73 -9.50 -5.52
C ILE A 148 4.81 -10.72 -5.72
N ASP A 149 5.21 -11.73 -6.49
CA ASP A 149 4.40 -12.94 -6.71
C ASP A 149 4.03 -13.66 -5.40
N ASP A 150 4.98 -13.73 -4.47
CA ASP A 150 4.78 -14.31 -3.13
C ASP A 150 3.76 -13.48 -2.31
N LEU A 151 3.82 -12.14 -2.42
CA LEU A 151 2.87 -11.23 -1.76
C LEU A 151 1.47 -11.32 -2.39
N GLU A 152 1.37 -11.31 -3.73
CA GLU A 152 0.11 -11.45 -4.47
C GLU A 152 -0.62 -12.74 -4.09
N SER A 153 0.12 -13.85 -3.98
CA SER A 153 -0.43 -15.16 -3.61
C SER A 153 -1.09 -15.19 -2.22
N LEU A 154 -0.66 -14.31 -1.31
CA LEU A 154 -1.29 -14.12 0.00
C LEU A 154 -2.51 -13.22 -0.09
N THR A 155 -2.42 -12.16 -0.89
CA THR A 155 -3.43 -11.10 -0.98
C THR A 155 -4.66 -11.52 -1.78
N ASP A 156 -4.48 -12.24 -2.89
CA ASP A 156 -5.57 -12.72 -3.76
C ASP A 156 -6.68 -13.43 -2.97
N LYS A 157 -6.29 -14.34 -2.08
CA LYS A 157 -7.24 -15.14 -1.29
C LYS A 157 -8.08 -14.33 -0.31
N ARG A 158 -7.65 -13.11 0.01
CA ARG A 158 -8.24 -12.25 1.04
C ARG A 158 -8.99 -11.07 0.44
N TRP A 159 -8.44 -10.44 -0.59
CA TRP A 159 -8.91 -9.15 -1.07
C TRP A 159 -9.51 -9.19 -2.48
N ALA A 160 -9.40 -10.31 -3.21
CA ALA A 160 -10.04 -10.42 -4.53
C ALA A 160 -11.56 -10.22 -4.45
N TYR A 161 -12.17 -9.83 -5.57
CA TYR A 161 -13.61 -9.53 -5.63
C TYR A 161 -14.51 -10.73 -5.30
N ASP A 162 -14.03 -11.96 -5.49
CA ASP A 162 -14.73 -13.19 -5.12
C ASP A 162 -14.43 -13.68 -3.70
N ALA A 163 -13.58 -12.96 -2.96
CA ALA A 163 -13.34 -13.20 -1.54
C ALA A 163 -14.51 -12.71 -0.68
N LYS A 164 -14.48 -13.06 0.61
CA LYS A 164 -15.53 -12.69 1.57
C LYS A 164 -15.70 -11.17 1.65
N ASP A 165 -16.96 -10.72 1.73
CA ASP A 165 -17.33 -9.30 1.77
C ASP A 165 -16.70 -8.50 0.61
N ASP A 166 -16.67 -9.12 -0.57
CA ASP A 166 -16.01 -8.64 -1.79
C ASP A 166 -14.52 -8.31 -1.58
N GLY A 167 -13.84 -8.92 -0.61
CA GLY A 167 -12.44 -8.64 -0.28
C GLY A 167 -12.23 -7.55 0.78
N TRP A 168 -13.29 -7.10 1.46
CA TRP A 168 -13.21 -6.05 2.49
C TRP A 168 -13.33 -6.55 3.93
N SER A 169 -13.37 -7.86 4.16
CA SER A 169 -13.57 -8.41 5.51
C SER A 169 -12.56 -7.87 6.54
N ASP A 170 -11.28 -7.73 6.18
CA ASP A 170 -10.25 -7.24 7.11
C ASP A 170 -10.52 -5.79 7.58
N VAL A 171 -11.06 -4.93 6.69
CA VAL A 171 -11.45 -3.55 7.04
C VAL A 171 -12.71 -3.53 7.91
N ILE A 172 -13.68 -4.40 7.60
CA ILE A 172 -14.90 -4.53 8.40
C ILE A 172 -14.56 -4.98 9.82
N ASP A 173 -13.76 -6.04 9.96
CA ASP A 173 -13.31 -6.56 11.26
C ASP A 173 -12.54 -5.48 12.04
N PHE A 174 -11.66 -4.72 11.36
CA PHE A 174 -10.95 -3.58 11.96
C PHE A 174 -11.89 -2.53 12.55
N ILE A 175 -12.94 -2.15 11.82
CA ILE A 175 -13.94 -1.16 12.26
C ILE A 175 -14.73 -1.71 13.45
N GLU A 176 -15.20 -2.96 13.35
CA GLU A 176 -16.04 -3.57 14.38
C GLU A 176 -15.32 -3.71 15.72
N GLU A 177 -14.02 -3.99 15.71
CA GLU A 177 -13.20 -4.06 16.93
C GLU A 177 -13.07 -2.71 17.64
N ARG A 178 -13.05 -1.61 16.87
CA ARG A 178 -12.91 -0.23 17.39
C ARG A 178 -14.24 0.39 17.78
N ASN A 179 -15.34 -0.21 17.38
CA ASN A 179 -16.69 0.19 17.77
C ASN A 179 -17.14 -0.46 19.11
N ARG A 180 -16.33 -1.36 19.68
CA ARG A 180 -16.54 -1.93 21.02
C ARG A 180 -15.99 -1.00 22.11
#